data_AF-A0AAQ0EAY6-F1
#
_entry.id   AF-A0AAQ0EAY6-F1
#
_cell.length_a   1.000
_cell.length_b   1.000
_cell.length_c   1.000
_cell.angle_alpha   90.00
_cell.angle_beta   90.00
_cell.angle_gamma   90.00
#
_symmetry.space_group_name_H-M   'P 1'
#
loop_
_entity.id
_entity.type
_entity.pdbx_description
1 polymer ?
#
loop_
_entity_poly.entity_id
_entity_poly.type
_entity_poly.pdbx_seq_one_letter_code
_entity_poly.pdbx_strand_id
1 'polypeptide(L)' 'MDKMLTEIGSHSLFHEYLNVVGVTSPSLAKIEQRWEYKEQEQLVAKIQIDKQGNARYFIDARAISVN' A
#
# COMPACT_ATOMS: atom_id res chain seq x y z
N MET A 1 -4.72 -17.16 -7.35
CA MET A 1 -3.46 -17.28 -6.59
C MET A 1 -3.27 -16.01 -5.80
N ASP A 2 -3.10 -16.16 -4.50
CA ASP A 2 -2.98 -15.08 -3.51
C ASP A 2 -1.89 -14.10 -3.95
N LYS A 3 -2.28 -12.85 -4.22
CA LYS A 3 -1.32 -11.83 -4.63
C LYS A 3 -0.53 -11.41 -3.40
N MET A 4 0.70 -11.90 -3.29
CA MET A 4 1.62 -11.49 -2.24
C MET A 4 1.95 -10.01 -2.40
N LEU A 5 1.34 -9.18 -1.56
CA LEU A 5 1.85 -7.83 -1.34
C LEU A 5 3.17 -7.92 -0.57
N THR A 6 4.13 -7.11 -0.97
CA THR A 6 5.41 -6.96 -0.29
C THR A 6 5.30 -5.86 0.77
N GLU A 7 5.67 -6.18 2.01
CA GLU A 7 5.80 -5.17 3.07
C GLU A 7 7.01 -4.28 2.79
N ILE A 8 6.82 -2.96 2.88
CA ILE A 8 7.89 -1.98 2.77
C ILE A 8 7.96 -1.13 4.03
N GLY A 9 9.18 -0.84 4.47
CA GLY A 9 9.44 -0.05 5.68
C GLY A 9 9.44 1.47 5.47
N SER A 10 9.15 1.94 4.25
CA SER A 10 9.27 3.36 3.89
C SER A 10 7.96 3.94 3.37
N HIS A 11 7.43 4.93 4.10
CA HIS A 11 6.27 5.71 3.66
C HIS A 11 6.52 6.42 2.33
N SER A 12 7.75 6.92 2.08
CA SER A 12 8.09 7.59 0.83
C SER A 12 7.98 6.64 -0.36
N LEU A 13 8.50 5.41 -0.24
CA LEU A 13 8.37 4.40 -1.30
C LEU A 13 6.90 4.02 -1.55
N PHE A 14 6.10 3.97 -0.49
CA PHE A 14 4.67 3.71 -0.61
C PHE A 14 3.95 4.84 -1.35
N HIS A 15 4.27 6.09 -1.02
CA HIS A 15 3.69 7.25 -1.69
C HIS A 15 4.07 7.31 -3.18
N GLU A 16 5.34 7.07 -3.51
CA GLU A 16 5.80 7.00 -4.91
C GLU A 16 5.06 5.91 -5.69
N TYR A 17 4.91 4.73 -5.08
CA TYR A 17 4.14 3.65 -5.66
C TYR A 17 2.68 4.06 -5.94
N LEU A 18 2.02 4.69 -4.95
CA LEU A 18 0.66 5.19 -5.11
C LEU A 18 0.55 6.21 -6.25
N ASN A 19 1.53 7.11 -6.41
CA ASN A 19 1.57 8.03 -7.54
C ASN A 19 1.68 7.30 -8.89
N VAL A 20 2.50 6.24 -8.97
CA VAL A 20 2.64 5.42 -10.19
C VAL A 20 1.33 4.73 -10.57
N VAL A 21 0.57 4.22 -9.59
CA VAL A 21 -0.75 3.61 -9.83
C VAL A 21 -1.89 4.63 -9.88
N GLY A 22 -1.59 5.94 -9.87
CA GLY A 22 -2.57 7.01 -10.03
C GLY A 22 -3.50 7.23 -8.83
N VAL A 23 -3.02 6.91 -7.62
CA VAL A 23 -3.79 6.99 -6.36
C VAL A 23 -3.22 8.04 -5.43
N THR A 24 -4.09 8.88 -4.89
CA THR A 24 -3.71 9.79 -3.82
C THR A 24 -3.48 9.03 -2.52
N SER A 25 -2.33 9.27 -1.88
CA SER A 25 -2.01 8.63 -0.59
C SER A 25 -3.04 9.01 0.48
N PRO A 26 -3.65 8.04 1.16
CA PRO A 26 -4.60 8.31 2.24
C PRO A 26 -3.88 8.94 3.43
N SER A 27 -4.55 9.86 4.12
CA SER A 27 -4.03 10.41 5.38
C SER A 27 -4.08 9.34 6.46
N LEU A 28 -2.93 9.00 7.06
CA LEU A 28 -2.83 8.02 8.15
C LEU A 28 -3.75 8.35 9.33
N ALA A 29 -4.00 9.64 9.60
CA ALA A 29 -4.90 10.09 10.65
C ALA A 29 -6.37 9.68 10.42
N LYS A 30 -6.74 9.31 9.18
CA LYS A 30 -8.09 8.85 8.82
C LYS A 30 -8.18 7.32 8.75
N ILE A 31 -7.07 6.60 8.91
CA ILE A 31 -7.04 5.14 8.82
C ILE A 31 -7.22 4.57 10.23
N GLU A 32 -8.40 4.04 10.51
CA GLU A 32 -8.66 3.47 11.85
C GLU A 32 -7.96 2.13 12.06
N GLN A 33 -7.96 1.24 11.05
CA GLN A 33 -7.37 -0.11 11.19
C GLN A 33 -6.68 -0.58 9.91
N ARG A 34 -7.31 -0.37 8.76
CA ARG A 34 -6.73 -0.73 7.46
C ARG A 34 -7.21 0.21 6.38
N TRP A 35 -6.38 0.35 5.36
CA TRP A 35 -6.75 0.92 4.09
C TRP A 35 -6.29 -0.03 2.98
N GLU A 36 -7.10 -0.15 1.94
CA GLU A 36 -6.84 -1.04 0.82
C GLU A 36 -7.16 -0.33 -0.47
N TYR A 37 -6.28 -0.50 -1.44
CA TYR A 37 -6.54 -0.07 -2.80
C TYR A 37 -6.46 -1.24 -3.75
N LYS A 38 -7.53 -1.37 -4.54
CA LYS A 38 -7.69 -2.42 -5.52
C LYS A 38 -7.77 -1.80 -6.91
N GLU A 39 -6.94 -2.28 -7.81
CA GLU A 39 -6.98 -1.95 -9.23
C GLU A 39 -7.47 -3.19 -9.99
N GLN A 40 -8.52 -3.05 -10.81
CA GLN A 40 -9.11 -4.17 -11.57
C GLN A 40 -9.40 -5.40 -10.69
N GLU A 41 -9.98 -5.16 -9.51
CA GLU A 41 -10.28 -6.18 -8.48
C GLU A 41 -9.05 -6.83 -7.82
N GLN A 42 -7.85 -6.39 -8.18
CA GLN A 42 -6.58 -6.87 -7.63
C GLN A 42 -6.13 -5.94 -6.52
N LEU A 43 -5.89 -6.47 -5.32
CA LEU A 43 -5.29 -5.69 -4.25
C LEU A 43 -3.85 -5.34 -4.63
N VAL A 44 -3.57 -4.06 -4.81
CA VAL A 44 -2.25 -3.57 -5.24
C VAL A 44 -1.55 -2.71 -4.19
N ALA A 45 -2.29 -2.16 -3.22
CA ALA A 45 -1.72 -1.51 -2.06
C ALA A 45 -2.58 -1.73 -0.81
N LYS A 46 -1.93 -1.81 0.35
CA LYS A 46 -2.59 -1.90 1.66
C LYS A 46 -1.79 -1.14 2.70
N ILE A 47 -2.48 -0.41 3.56
CA ILE A 47 -1.95 0.09 4.83
C ILE A 47 -2.64 -0.67 5.93
N GLN A 48 -1.88 -1.12 6.92
CA GLN A 48 -2.40 -1.79 8.09
C GLN A 48 -1.82 -1.13 9.34
N ILE A 49 -2.68 -0.75 10.27
CA ILE A 49 -2.26 -0.24 11.56
C ILE A 49 -2.02 -1.43 12.49
N ASP A 50 -0.81 -1.56 13.00
CA ASP A 50 -0.47 -2.60 13.97
C ASP A 50 -1.11 -2.31 15.34
N LYS A 51 -1.14 -3.31 16.23
CA LYS A 51 -1.64 -3.14 17.62
C LYS A 51 -0.92 -2.03 18.39
N GLN A 52 0.30 -1.67 17.98
CA GLN A 52 1.08 -0.57 18.54
C GLN A 52 0.76 0.81 17.92
N GLY A 53 -0.18 0.89 16.97
CA GLY A 53 -0.52 2.14 16.28
C GLY A 53 0.42 2.49 15.11
N ASN A 54 1.37 1.62 14.80
CA ASN A 54 2.32 1.84 13.70
C ASN A 54 1.70 1.46 12.35
N ALA A 55 1.82 2.34 11.36
CA ALA A 55 1.39 2.06 10.00
C ALA A 55 2.40 1.15 9.29
N ARG A 56 1.91 0.03 8.76
CA ARG A 56 2.64 -0.92 7.93
C ARG A 56 2.14 -0.83 6.49
N TYR A 57 3.07 -0.72 5.56
CA TYR A 57 2.79 -0.44 4.16
C TYR A 57 3.05 -1.69 3.33
N PHE A 58 2.13 -2.02 2.43
CA PHE A 58 2.21 -3.19 1.59
C PHE A 58 1.85 -2.81 0.16
N ILE A 59 2.65 -3.24 -0.81
CA ILE A 59 2.45 -2.93 -2.24
C ILE A 59 2.63 -4.18 -3.10
N ASP A 60 2.03 -4.21 -4.28
CA ASP A 60 2.30 -5.25 -5.26
C ASP A 60 3.64 -4.94 -5.95
N ALA A 61 4.69 -5.69 -5.59
CA ALA A 61 6.02 -5.45 -6.15
C ALA A 61 6.12 -5.69 -7.66
N ARG A 62 5.18 -6.40 -8.28
CA ARG A 62 5.18 -6.61 -9.75
C ARG A 62 4.82 -5.34 -10.51
N ALA A 63 4.04 -4.45 -9.90
CA ALA A 63 3.78 -3.13 -10.46
C ALA A 63 5.02 -2.21 -10.42
N ILE A 64 6.07 -2.57 -9.68
CA ILE A 64 7.37 -1.86 -9.68
C ILE A 64 8.37 -2.47 -10.67
N SER A 65 8.23 -3.76 -11.03
CA SER A 65 9.09 -4.44 -12.01
C SER A 65 8.80 -4.04 -13.46
N VAL A 66 8.85 -2.74 -13.76
CA VAL A 66 8.92 -2.21 -15.13
C VAL A 66 9.70 -0.89 -15.09
N ASN A 67 11.02 -0.99 -14.94
CA ASN A 67 11.97 -0.06 -15.55
C ASN A 67 13.30 -0.76 -15.80
#